data_AF-A0A9X2WG88-F1
#
_entry.id   AF-A0A9X2WG88-F1
#
_cell.length_a   1.000
_cell.length_b   1.000
_cell.length_c   1.000
_cell.angle_alpha   90.00
_cell.angle_beta   90.00
_cell.angle_gamma   90.00
#
_symmetry.space_group_name_H-M   'P 1'
#
loop_
_entity.id
_entity.type
_entity.pdbx_description
1 polymer ?
#
loop_
_entity_poly.entity_id
_entity_poly.type
_entity_poly.pdbx_seq_one_letter_code
_entity_poly.pdbx_strand_id
1 'polypeptide(L)'
;MISKSQSISVRLSEDDYAYLMAIRQNGALTQSDKVRELIAMAREAVGTESFARSFITASDTIAPYRARYKSPESGRSVLNDAVFDLLTESAALIQSLDGKSGAADLERQLFPVLTDLLRRLLPVLLTGSGGHVLNADQAELARQQLLNDFSHLNNATRKE
;
A
#
# COMPACT_ATOMS: atom_id res chain seq x y z
N MET A 1 20.15 -11.13 -1.11
CA MET A 1 21.30 -10.35 -0.61
C MET A 1 21.02 -9.93 0.81
N ILE A 2 22.01 -10.09 1.67
CA ILE A 2 22.00 -10.06 3.14
C ILE A 2 21.43 -8.75 3.69
N SER A 3 20.51 -8.85 4.65
CA SER A 3 19.94 -7.74 5.41
C SER A 3 21.07 -6.92 6.05
N LYS A 4 21.30 -5.69 5.58
CA LYS A 4 22.23 -4.76 6.23
C LYS A 4 21.65 -4.37 7.59
N SER A 5 22.20 -4.93 8.68
CA SER A 5 21.94 -4.44 10.03
C SER A 5 22.52 -3.03 10.17
N GLN A 6 21.67 -2.01 10.24
CA GLN A 6 22.09 -0.66 10.62
C GLN A 6 22.26 -0.58 12.14
N SER A 7 23.41 -0.08 12.59
CA SER A 7 23.66 0.20 14.00
C SER A 7 23.03 1.54 14.39
N ILE A 8 22.34 1.59 15.52
CA ILE A 8 21.70 2.79 16.06
C ILE A 8 22.23 3.02 17.48
N SER A 9 22.53 4.29 17.82
CA SER A 9 22.88 4.70 19.17
C SER A 9 21.73 5.52 19.76
N VAL A 10 21.21 5.11 20.91
CA VAL A 10 20.06 5.74 21.57
C VAL A 10 20.42 6.07 23.01
N ARG A 11 19.97 7.23 23.50
CA ARG A 11 20.07 7.59 24.93
C ARG A 11 18.74 7.26 25.60
N LEU A 12 18.81 6.51 26.69
CA LEU A 12 17.65 6.10 27.49
C LEU A 12 17.70 6.80 28.84
N SER A 13 16.54 7.01 29.45
CA SER A 13 16.48 7.37 30.86
C SER A 13 16.98 6.20 31.72
N GLU A 14 17.32 6.46 32.98
CA GLU A 14 17.78 5.43 33.91
C GLU A 14 16.71 4.35 34.11
N ASP A 15 15.44 4.77 34.19
CA ASP A 15 14.28 3.89 34.31
C ASP A 15 14.06 3.03 33.06
N ASP A 16 14.15 3.62 31.86
CA ASP A 16 14.01 2.89 30.59
C ASP A 16 15.13 1.87 30.39
N TYR A 17 16.35 2.22 30.80
CA TYR A 17 17.49 1.31 30.77
C TYR A 17 17.29 0.12 31.73
N ALA A 18 16.83 0.39 32.95
CA ALA A 18 16.52 -0.64 33.93
C ALA A 18 15.42 -1.58 33.42
N TYR A 19 14.37 -1.01 32.82
CA TYR A 19 13.29 -1.77 32.19
C TYR A 19 13.80 -2.67 31.05
N LEU A 20 14.60 -2.11 30.12
CA LEU A 20 15.22 -2.87 29.04
C LEU A 20 16.06 -4.03 29.58
N MET A 21 16.81 -3.81 30.66
CA MET A 21 17.65 -4.84 31.28
C MET A 21 16.85 -5.95 31.97
N ALA A 22 15.63 -5.67 32.42
CA ALA A 22 14.74 -6.65 33.04
C ALA A 22 14.15 -7.67 32.04
N ILE A 23 14.16 -7.37 30.73
CA ILE A 23 13.65 -8.27 29.69
C ILE A 23 14.52 -9.53 29.60
N ARG A 24 13.86 -10.68 29.76
CA ARG A 24 14.46 -12.03 29.76
C ARG A 24 13.75 -13.01 28.80
N GLN A 25 12.73 -12.55 28.08
CA GLN A 25 11.93 -13.40 27.18
C GLN A 25 12.74 -13.87 25.97
N ASN A 26 12.39 -15.04 25.45
CA ASN A 26 12.97 -15.66 24.25
C ASN A 26 14.51 -15.76 24.21
N GLY A 27 15.17 -15.80 25.37
CA GLY A 27 16.62 -15.96 25.44
C GLY A 27 17.42 -14.70 25.10
N ALA A 28 16.81 -13.51 25.18
CA ALA A 28 17.48 -12.23 24.95
C ALA A 28 18.58 -11.96 26.01
N LEU A 29 19.84 -12.28 25.67
CA LEU A 29 21.00 -12.14 26.55
C LEU A 29 21.72 -10.81 26.37
N THR A 30 21.90 -10.36 25.13
CA THR A 30 22.61 -9.11 24.82
C THR A 30 21.67 -7.91 24.80
N GLN A 31 22.22 -6.69 24.95
CA GLN A 31 21.42 -5.46 24.84
C GLN A 31 20.71 -5.37 23.48
N SER A 32 21.39 -5.77 22.40
CA SER A 32 20.80 -5.79 21.06
C SER A 32 19.66 -6.80 20.94
N ASP A 33 19.79 -7.98 21.56
CA ASP A 33 18.71 -8.98 21.54
C ASP A 33 17.51 -8.50 22.35
N LYS A 34 17.75 -7.82 23.49
CA LYS A 34 16.67 -7.23 24.31
C LYS A 34 15.94 -6.10 23.58
N VAL A 35 16.65 -5.28 22.80
CA VAL A 35 16.01 -4.28 21.93
C VAL A 35 15.20 -4.95 20.81
N ARG A 36 15.72 -6.02 20.18
CA ARG A 36 14.95 -6.78 19.19
C ARG A 36 13.70 -7.40 19.80
N GLU A 37 13.82 -7.92 21.02
CA GLU A 37 12.72 -8.52 21.75
C GLU A 37 11.69 -7.46 22.15
N LEU A 38 12.11 -6.29 22.64
CA LEU A 38 11.20 -5.17 22.90
C LEU A 38 10.46 -4.74 21.62
N ILE A 39 11.15 -4.69 20.48
CA ILE A 39 10.53 -4.42 19.19
C ILE A 39 9.56 -5.54 18.79
N ALA A 40 9.89 -6.81 19.07
CA ALA A 40 9.01 -7.95 18.81
C ALA A 40 7.75 -7.92 19.69
N MET A 41 7.90 -7.64 20.99
CA MET A 41 6.80 -7.47 21.94
C MET A 41 5.95 -6.26 21.60
N ALA A 42 6.55 -5.12 21.24
CA ALA A 42 5.80 -3.95 20.78
C ALA A 42 5.05 -4.24 19.48
N ARG A 43 5.67 -5.01 18.58
CA ARG A 43 5.02 -5.51 17.36
C ARG A 43 3.86 -6.45 17.68
N GLU A 44 3.98 -7.29 18.69
CA GLU A 44 2.93 -8.24 19.10
C GLU A 44 1.79 -7.53 19.85
N ALA A 45 2.12 -6.59 20.73
CA ALA A 45 1.19 -5.79 21.52
C ALA A 45 0.37 -4.79 20.69
N VAL A 46 0.90 -4.33 19.56
CA VAL A 46 0.20 -3.41 18.65
C VAL A 46 -0.71 -4.18 17.66
N GLY A 47 -0.68 -5.51 17.66
CA GLY A 47 -1.55 -6.33 16.81
C GLY A 47 -1.37 -6.12 15.31
N THR A 48 -2.13 -6.86 14.51
CA THR A 48 -2.26 -6.68 13.04
C THR A 48 -3.05 -5.43 12.65
N GLU A 49 -3.57 -4.69 13.62
CA GLU A 49 -4.42 -3.50 13.43
C GLU A 49 -3.65 -2.24 13.01
N SER A 50 -2.32 -2.31 12.95
CA SER A 50 -1.51 -1.20 12.45
C SER A 50 -1.45 -1.20 10.92
N PHE A 51 -2.16 -0.25 10.30
CA PHE A 51 -2.12 0.00 8.85
C PHE A 51 -0.71 0.00 8.27
N ALA A 52 0.26 0.63 8.95
CA ALA A 52 1.64 0.71 8.48
C ALA A 52 2.28 -0.69 8.27
N ARG A 53 1.92 -1.65 9.11
CA ARG A 53 2.46 -3.01 9.08
C ARG A 53 1.79 -3.87 8.01
N SER A 54 0.47 -3.75 7.91
CA SER A 54 -0.31 -4.33 6.83
C SER A 54 0.15 -3.78 5.46
N PHE A 55 0.49 -2.50 5.40
CA PHE A 55 1.05 -1.85 4.21
C PHE A 55 2.43 -2.37 3.84
N ILE A 56 3.35 -2.50 4.80
CA ILE A 56 4.68 -3.08 4.54
C ILE A 56 4.54 -4.52 4.03
N THR A 57 3.69 -5.32 4.67
CA THR A 57 3.49 -6.74 4.29
C THR A 57 2.86 -6.87 2.90
N ALA A 58 1.83 -6.05 2.61
CA ALA A 58 1.22 -5.98 1.29
C ALA A 58 2.24 -5.50 0.23
N SER A 59 3.05 -4.50 0.57
CA SER A 59 4.09 -3.96 -0.32
C SER A 59 5.14 -5.02 -0.65
N ASP A 60 5.63 -5.75 0.35
CA ASP A 60 6.62 -6.82 0.18
C ASP A 60 6.06 -7.96 -0.68
N THR A 61 4.76 -8.25 -0.55
CA THR A 61 4.06 -9.25 -1.37
C THR A 61 3.95 -8.81 -2.85
N ILE A 62 3.72 -7.53 -3.09
CA ILE A 62 3.55 -6.96 -4.44
C ILE A 62 4.89 -6.60 -5.11
N ALA A 63 5.95 -6.35 -4.33
CA ALA A 63 7.28 -5.99 -4.81
C ALA A 63 7.86 -6.90 -5.92
N PRO A 64 7.83 -8.25 -5.83
CA PRO A 64 8.36 -9.11 -6.89
C PRO A 64 7.57 -8.96 -8.20
N TYR A 65 6.26 -8.74 -8.13
CA TYR A 65 5.43 -8.51 -9.30
C TYR A 65 5.76 -7.16 -9.95
N ARG A 66 5.88 -6.09 -9.15
CA ARG A 66 6.34 -4.78 -9.65
C ARG A 66 7.69 -4.89 -10.34
N ALA A 67 8.64 -5.63 -9.76
CA ALA A 67 9.95 -5.82 -10.36
C ALA A 67 9.88 -6.61 -11.68
N ARG A 68 9.06 -7.66 -11.74
CA ARG A 68 8.86 -8.49 -12.94
C ARG A 68 8.24 -7.72 -14.10
N TYR A 69 7.28 -6.85 -13.82
CA TYR A 69 6.55 -6.09 -14.84
C TYR A 69 7.18 -4.72 -15.15
N LYS A 70 8.32 -4.41 -14.53
CA LYS A 70 9.15 -3.27 -14.87
C LYS A 70 10.09 -3.68 -16.01
N SER A 71 9.58 -3.67 -17.24
CA SER A 71 10.40 -3.98 -18.41
C SER A 71 11.34 -2.80 -18.74
N PRO A 72 12.64 -3.04 -19.01
CA PRO A 72 13.57 -1.99 -19.41
C PRO A 72 13.27 -1.43 -20.81
N GLU A 73 12.62 -2.20 -21.68
CA GLU A 73 12.40 -1.84 -23.09
C GLU A 73 11.08 -1.11 -23.35
N SER A 74 10.03 -1.41 -22.56
CA SER A 74 8.67 -0.89 -22.81
C SER A 74 8.26 0.26 -21.88
N GLY A 75 9.18 0.77 -21.08
CA GLY A 75 8.90 1.83 -20.09
C GLY A 75 7.98 1.37 -18.94
N ARG A 76 7.71 2.29 -18.02
CA ARG A 76 6.79 2.06 -16.89
C ARG A 76 5.35 2.25 -17.34
N SER A 77 4.52 1.24 -17.12
CA SER A 77 3.09 1.33 -17.37
C SER A 77 2.39 2.00 -16.20
N VAL A 78 1.73 3.13 -16.47
CA VAL A 78 0.94 3.83 -15.43
C VAL A 78 -0.24 2.98 -14.95
N LEU A 79 -0.85 2.20 -15.86
CA LEU A 79 -1.93 1.29 -15.50
C LEU A 79 -1.46 0.23 -14.51
N ASN A 80 -0.34 -0.44 -14.79
CA ASN A 80 0.20 -1.46 -13.90
C ASN A 80 0.62 -0.86 -12.56
N ASP A 81 1.30 0.28 -12.56
CA ASP A 81 1.74 0.95 -11.32
C ASP A 81 0.53 1.34 -10.45
N ALA A 82 -0.51 1.92 -11.03
CA ALA A 82 -1.71 2.33 -10.30
C ALA A 82 -2.50 1.14 -9.74
N VAL A 83 -2.59 0.02 -10.49
CA VAL A 83 -3.22 -1.21 -10.00
C VAL A 83 -2.40 -1.83 -8.87
N PHE A 84 -1.07 -1.84 -8.96
CA PHE A 84 -0.24 -2.35 -7.88
C PHE A 84 -0.33 -1.47 -6.62
N ASP A 85 -0.44 -0.14 -6.76
CA ASP A 85 -0.70 0.77 -5.64
C ASP A 85 -2.06 0.44 -4.99
N LEU A 86 -3.14 0.33 -5.79
CA LEU A 86 -4.47 -0.04 -5.32
C LEU A 86 -4.47 -1.35 -4.54
N LEU A 87 -3.86 -2.40 -5.09
CA LEU A 87 -3.82 -3.72 -4.44
C LEU A 87 -3.06 -3.67 -3.12
N THR A 88 -1.97 -2.90 -3.07
CA THR A 88 -1.17 -2.74 -1.86
C THR A 88 -1.96 -2.03 -0.76
N GLU A 89 -2.57 -0.88 -1.09
CA GLU A 89 -3.34 -0.07 -0.15
C GLU A 89 -4.62 -0.77 0.29
N SER A 90 -5.36 -1.41 -0.63
CA SER A 90 -6.59 -2.13 -0.30
C SER A 90 -6.30 -3.33 0.60
N ALA A 91 -5.25 -4.11 0.29
CA ALA A 91 -4.85 -5.22 1.14
C ALA A 91 -4.39 -4.75 2.52
N ALA A 92 -3.72 -3.60 2.61
CA ALA A 92 -3.30 -3.01 3.87
C ALA A 92 -4.50 -2.60 4.73
N LEU A 93 -5.47 -1.90 4.12
CA LEU A 93 -6.70 -1.46 4.79
C LEU A 93 -7.49 -2.65 5.33
N ILE A 94 -7.76 -3.65 4.47
CA ILE A 94 -8.52 -4.86 4.86
C ILE A 94 -7.85 -5.60 6.02
N GLN A 95 -6.53 -5.73 5.99
CA GLN A 95 -5.78 -6.42 7.07
C GLN A 95 -5.67 -5.60 8.35
N SER A 96 -5.76 -4.27 8.26
CA SER A 96 -5.65 -3.36 9.41
C SER A 96 -6.97 -3.12 10.14
N LEU A 97 -8.10 -3.47 9.53
CA LEU A 97 -9.41 -3.35 10.16
C LEU A 97 -9.56 -4.45 11.22
N ASP A 98 -9.94 -4.05 12.43
CA ASP A 98 -10.32 -4.98 13.50
C ASP A 98 -11.59 -5.76 13.07
N GLY A 99 -11.78 -6.98 13.57
CA GLY A 99 -12.97 -7.79 13.33
C GLY A 99 -14.28 -7.16 13.82
N LYS A 100 -14.21 -6.03 14.56
CA LYS A 100 -15.35 -5.20 14.95
C LYS A 100 -15.69 -4.09 13.96
N SER A 101 -14.80 -3.79 13.02
CA SER A 101 -15.05 -2.78 11.99
C SER A 101 -16.13 -3.27 11.02
N GLY A 102 -17.14 -2.43 10.78
CA GLY A 102 -18.26 -2.78 9.91
C GLY A 102 -17.92 -2.58 8.43
N ALA A 103 -18.77 -3.10 7.54
CA ALA A 103 -18.64 -2.90 6.09
C ALA A 103 -18.57 -1.40 5.69
N ALA A 104 -19.27 -0.54 6.43
CA ALA A 104 -19.26 0.91 6.21
C ALA A 104 -17.89 1.55 6.50
N ASP A 105 -17.12 1.03 7.47
CA ASP A 105 -15.79 1.54 7.79
C ASP A 105 -14.79 1.19 6.69
N LEU A 106 -14.88 -0.04 6.16
CA LEU A 106 -14.09 -0.46 5.01
C LEU A 106 -14.41 0.39 3.78
N GLU A 107 -15.69 0.61 3.48
CA GLU A 107 -16.12 1.44 2.35
C GLU A 107 -15.57 2.87 2.49
N ARG A 108 -15.71 3.48 3.67
CA ARG A 108 -15.20 4.83 3.95
C ARG A 108 -13.69 4.93 3.74
N GLN A 109 -12.93 3.90 4.08
CA GLN A 109 -11.47 3.87 3.92
C GLN A 109 -11.02 3.53 2.51
N LEU A 110 -11.76 2.69 1.77
CA LEU A 110 -11.47 2.36 0.38
C LEU A 110 -11.83 3.50 -0.59
N PHE A 111 -12.85 4.29 -0.27
CA PHE A 111 -13.32 5.38 -1.12
C PHE A 111 -12.21 6.34 -1.59
N PRO A 112 -11.33 6.87 -0.72
CA PRO A 112 -10.22 7.72 -1.16
C PRO A 112 -9.21 6.99 -2.05
N VAL A 113 -8.94 5.70 -1.80
CA VAL A 113 -8.01 4.89 -2.61
C VAL A 113 -8.55 4.70 -4.02
N LEU A 114 -9.84 4.36 -4.15
CA LEU A 114 -10.52 4.24 -5.44
C LEU A 114 -10.57 5.59 -6.17
N THR A 115 -10.77 6.68 -5.43
CA THR A 115 -10.77 8.03 -6.00
C THR A 115 -9.40 8.40 -6.56
N ASP A 116 -8.32 8.09 -5.84
CA ASP A 116 -6.95 8.35 -6.30
C ASP A 116 -6.59 7.51 -7.54
N LEU A 117 -7.00 6.23 -7.56
CA LEU A 117 -6.87 5.37 -8.73
C LEU A 117 -7.52 6.00 -9.97
N LEU A 118 -8.80 6.40 -9.84
CA LEU A 118 -9.54 7.04 -10.93
C LEU A 118 -8.85 8.33 -11.37
N ARG A 119 -8.37 9.15 -10.42
CA ARG A 119 -7.67 10.41 -10.72
C ARG A 119 -6.38 10.21 -11.51
N ARG A 120 -5.64 9.13 -11.25
CA ARG A 120 -4.40 8.78 -11.98
C ARG A 120 -4.69 8.18 -13.34
N LEU A 121 -5.74 7.37 -13.47
CA LEU A 121 -6.06 6.65 -14.71
C LEU A 121 -6.88 7.49 -15.70
N LEU A 122 -7.75 8.40 -15.23
CA LEU A 122 -8.59 9.21 -16.12
C LEU A 122 -7.78 10.01 -17.17
N PRO A 123 -6.70 10.73 -16.81
CA PRO A 123 -5.93 11.49 -17.79
C PRO A 123 -5.35 10.59 -18.88
N VAL A 124 -4.84 9.43 -18.48
CA VAL A 124 -4.24 8.45 -19.38
C VAL A 124 -5.30 7.87 -20.33
N LEU A 125 -6.48 7.52 -19.80
CA LEU A 125 -7.55 6.90 -20.58
C LEU A 125 -8.30 7.89 -21.46
N LEU A 126 -8.49 9.15 -21.04
CA LEU A 126 -9.31 10.12 -21.80
C LEU A 126 -8.49 11.00 -22.73
N THR A 127 -7.30 11.43 -22.30
CA THR A 127 -6.49 12.40 -23.06
C THR A 127 -5.21 11.79 -23.64
N GLY A 128 -4.91 10.53 -23.32
CA GLY A 128 -3.64 9.91 -23.69
C GLY A 128 -2.43 10.60 -23.04
N SER A 129 -2.67 11.38 -21.97
CA SER A 129 -1.66 12.19 -21.29
C SER A 129 -1.47 11.70 -19.85
N GLY A 130 -0.30 11.96 -19.25
CA GLY A 130 -0.01 11.53 -17.88
C GLY A 130 0.67 10.16 -17.74
N GLY A 131 1.05 9.53 -18.85
CA GLY A 131 2.03 8.44 -18.88
C GLY A 131 1.75 7.38 -19.95
N HIS A 132 2.49 6.28 -19.90
CA HIS A 132 2.47 5.27 -20.95
C HIS A 132 1.59 4.06 -20.59
N VAL A 133 0.77 3.64 -21.53
CA VAL A 133 0.06 2.35 -21.50
C VAL A 133 0.70 1.47 -22.55
N LEU A 134 1.05 0.24 -22.15
CA LEU A 134 1.80 -0.69 -23.00
C LEU A 134 0.98 -1.17 -24.20
N ASN A 135 -0.35 -1.24 -24.04
CA ASN A 135 -1.26 -1.67 -25.09
C ASN A 135 -2.11 -0.48 -25.56
N ALA A 136 -1.57 0.31 -26.48
CA ALA A 136 -2.21 1.52 -26.99
C ALA A 136 -3.53 1.24 -27.73
N ASP A 137 -3.61 0.13 -28.47
CA ASP A 137 -4.81 -0.25 -29.22
C ASP A 137 -5.99 -0.55 -28.28
N GLN A 138 -5.74 -1.30 -27.19
CA GLN A 138 -6.76 -1.55 -26.17
C GLN A 138 -7.12 -0.29 -25.39
N ALA A 139 -6.14 0.59 -25.12
CA ALA A 139 -6.38 1.85 -24.45
C ALA A 139 -7.30 2.76 -25.29
N GLU A 140 -7.11 2.78 -26.61
CA GLU A 140 -7.93 3.56 -27.54
C GLU A 140 -9.38 3.04 -27.61
N LEU A 141 -9.56 1.72 -27.63
CA LEU A 141 -10.88 1.10 -27.59
C LEU A 141 -11.61 1.41 -26.27
N ALA A 142 -10.91 1.28 -25.13
CA ALA A 142 -11.45 1.62 -23.82
C ALA A 142 -11.81 3.11 -23.72
N ARG A 143 -11.01 3.99 -24.32
CA ARG A 143 -11.27 5.44 -24.40
C ARG A 143 -12.58 5.74 -25.12
N GLN A 144 -12.79 5.13 -26.29
CA GLN A 144 -14.02 5.33 -27.06
C GLN A 144 -15.25 4.87 -26.29
N GLN A 145 -15.16 3.73 -25.59
CA GLN A 145 -16.25 3.23 -24.74
C GLN A 145 -16.54 4.19 -23.58
N LEU A 146 -15.52 4.63 -22.84
CA LEU A 146 -15.69 5.57 -21.73
C LEU A 146 -16.33 6.89 -22.19
N LEU A 147 -15.90 7.45 -23.32
CA LEU A 147 -16.48 8.67 -23.88
C LEU A 147 -17.95 8.49 -24.25
N ASN A 148 -18.31 7.33 -24.81
CA ASN A 148 -19.72 7.01 -25.09
C ASN A 148 -20.52 6.93 -23.79
N ASP A 149 -20.04 6.23 -22.77
CA ASP A 149 -20.71 6.12 -21.48
C ASP A 149 -20.91 7.49 -20.81
N PHE A 150 -19.89 8.36 -20.83
CA PHE A 150 -20.00 9.73 -20.33
C PHE A 150 -21.03 10.55 -21.12
N SER A 151 -21.10 10.38 -22.44
CA SER A 151 -22.10 11.06 -23.27
C SER A 151 -23.53 10.62 -22.91
N HIS A 152 -23.73 9.33 -22.62
CA HIS A 152 -25.01 8.79 -22.18
C HIS A 152 -25.43 9.33 -20.81
N LEU A 153 -24.49 9.39 -19.86
CA LEU A 153 -24.72 9.97 -18.54
C LEU A 153 -25.09 11.46 -18.62
N ASN A 154 -24.38 12.25 -19.42
CA ASN A 154 -24.63 13.68 -19.58
C ASN A 154 -25.97 13.98 -20.28
N ASN A 155 -26.42 13.09 -21.17
CA ASN A 155 -27.73 13.20 -21.81
C ASN A 155 -28.88 12.77 -20.89
N ALA A 156 -28.61 11.86 -19.94
CA ALA A 156 -29.59 11.46 -18.92
C ALA A 156 -29.80 12.57 -17.88
N THR A 157 -28.72 13.23 -17.43
CA THR A 157 -28.79 14.32 -16.45
C THR A 157 -29.32 15.65 -17.00
N ARG A 158 -29.37 15.83 -18.33
CA ARG A 158 -29.96 17.01 -18.99
C ARG A 158 -31.47 16.91 -19.26
N LYS A 159 -32.08 15.74 -19.01
CA LYS A 159 -33.51 15.50 -19.22
C LYS A 159 -34.35 15.65 -17.93
N GLU A 160 -33.71 16.01 -16.82
CA GLU A 160 -34.35 16.53 -15.60
C GLU A 160 -34.27 18.06 -15.58
#